data_AF-A0A5K1E5B9-F1
#
_entry.id   AF-A0A5K1E5B9-F1
#
_cell.length_a   1.000
_cell.length_b   1.000
_cell.length_c   1.000
_cell.angle_alpha   90.00
_cell.angle_beta   90.00
_cell.angle_gamma   90.00
#
_symmetry.space_group_name_H-M   'P 1'
#
loop_
_entity.id
_entity.type
_entity.pdbx_description
1 polymer ?
#
loop_
_entity_poly.entity_id
_entity_poly.type
_entity_poly.pdbx_seq_one_letter_code
_entity_poly.pdbx_strand_id
1 'polypeptide(L)' 'TNVTSLGEQVTNFISYTLQELASQLNGSGELASYLSQSIFLINSGGDDISQDCSVSTFAECVSLADTLQGNFTQQLE' A
#
# COMPACT_ATOMS: atom_id res chain seq x y z
N THR A 1 -0.72 -7.92 30.22
CA THR A 1 -0.58 -8.26 28.79
C THR A 1 0.70 -7.60 28.32
N ASN A 2 1.64 -8.35 27.75
CA ASN A 2 2.90 -7.79 27.27
C ASN A 2 2.63 -7.18 25.89
N VAL A 3 2.32 -5.89 25.84
CA VAL A 3 2.02 -5.18 24.59
C VAL A 3 3.34 -4.69 24.02
N THR A 4 3.72 -5.20 22.84
CA THR A 4 4.87 -4.70 22.09
C THR A 4 4.70 -3.20 21.86
N SER A 5 5.71 -2.42 22.23
CA SER A 5 5.64 -0.97 22.09
C SER A 5 5.51 -0.58 20.62
N LEU A 6 4.91 0.57 20.32
CA LEU A 6 4.82 1.06 18.94
C LEU A 6 6.20 1.16 18.28
N GLY A 7 7.22 1.64 19.00
CA GLY A 7 8.59 1.74 18.47
C GLY A 7 9.19 0.38 18.13
N GLU A 8 8.88 -0.64 18.93
CA GLU A 8 9.31 -2.02 18.67
C GLU A 8 8.53 -2.64 17.49
N GLN A 9 7.24 -2.35 17.34
CA GLN A 9 6.46 -2.76 16.16
C GLN A 9 7.02 -2.14 14.87
N VAL A 10 7.33 -0.84 14.88
CA VAL A 10 7.95 -0.13 13.75
C VAL A 10 9.32 -0.75 13.42
N THR A 11 10.13 -1.01 14.44
CA THR A 11 11.45 -1.64 14.26
C THR A 11 11.31 -3.03 13.65
N ASN A 12 10.35 -3.83 14.11
CA ASN A 12 10.12 -5.18 13.60
C ASN A 12 9.63 -5.16 12.15
N PHE A 13 8.76 -4.21 11.79
CA PHE A 13 8.31 -4.04 10.41
C PHE A 13 9.47 -3.73 9.47
N ILE A 14 10.32 -2.76 9.83
CA ILE A 14 11.46 -2.34 9.01
C ILE A 14 12.49 -3.47 8.91
N SER A 15 12.78 -4.14 10.02
CA SER A 15 13.89 -5.10 10.11
C SER A 15 13.57 -6.47 9.55
N TYR A 16 12.30 -6.90 9.60
CA TYR A 16 11.91 -8.26 9.24
C TYR A 16 10.85 -8.27 8.14
N THR A 17 9.71 -7.60 8.38
CA THR A 17 8.56 -7.68 7.48
C THR A 17 8.87 -7.16 6.07
N LEU A 18 9.60 -6.05 5.95
CA LEU A 18 9.98 -5.52 4.64
C LEU A 18 10.85 -6.49 3.84
N GLN A 19 11.82 -7.14 4.48
CA GLN A 19 12.69 -8.10 3.79
C GLN A 19 11.94 -9.36 3.37
N GLU A 20 11.11 -9.91 4.27
CA GLU A 20 10.28 -11.07 3.94
C GLU A 20 9.32 -10.75 2.79
N LEU A 21 8.68 -9.58 2.83
CA LEU A 21 7.76 -9.16 1.79
C LEU A 21 8.48 -8.93 0.46
N ALA A 22 9.68 -8.32 0.45
CA ALA A 22 10.50 -8.22 -0.75
C ALA A 22 10.81 -9.60 -1.35
N SER A 23 11.12 -10.60 -0.51
CA SER A 23 11.43 -11.96 -0.98
C SER A 23 10.22 -12.64 -1.65
N GLN A 24 9.00 -12.31 -1.21
CA GLN A 24 7.76 -12.83 -1.77
C GLN A 24 7.32 -12.09 -3.06
N LEU A 25 7.66 -10.80 -3.17
CA LEU A 25 7.28 -9.94 -4.28
C LEU A 25 8.34 -9.88 -5.41
N ASN A 26 9.34 -10.76 -5.41
CA ASN A 26 10.45 -10.77 -6.37
C ASN A 26 11.41 -9.57 -6.29
N GLY A 27 11.59 -8.99 -5.11
CA GLY A 27 12.65 -8.03 -4.81
C GLY A 27 12.17 -6.62 -4.46
N SER A 28 13.13 -5.70 -4.35
CA SER A 28 12.90 -4.36 -3.81
C SER A 28 12.07 -3.44 -4.71
N GLY A 29 12.09 -3.67 -6.03
CA GLY A 29 11.29 -2.89 -6.99
C GLY A 29 9.80 -3.09 -6.78
N GLU A 30 9.36 -4.35 -6.72
CA GLU A 30 7.92 -4.64 -6.55
C GLU A 30 7.45 -4.45 -5.13
N LEU A 31 8.35 -4.56 -4.14
CA LEU A 31 8.06 -4.09 -2.79
C LEU A 31 7.74 -2.58 -2.79
N ALA A 32 8.54 -1.75 -3.47
CA ALA A 32 8.30 -0.32 -3.52
C ALA A 32 6.97 -0.01 -4.23
N SER A 33 6.67 -0.71 -5.33
CA SER A 33 5.38 -0.62 -6.01
C SER A 33 4.21 -1.00 -5.10
N TYR A 34 4.29 -2.15 -4.42
CA TYR A 34 3.27 -2.64 -3.48
C TYR A 34 3.05 -1.69 -2.29
N LEU A 35 4.12 -1.16 -1.69
CA LEU A 35 4.01 -0.22 -0.58
C LEU A 35 3.45 1.12 -1.05
N SER A 36 3.82 1.59 -2.25
CA SER A 36 3.25 2.81 -2.83
C SER A 36 1.74 2.67 -3.07
N GLN A 37 1.29 1.52 -3.58
CA GLN A 37 -0.13 1.19 -3.73
C GLN A 37 -0.84 1.12 -2.37
N SER A 38 -0.20 0.51 -1.37
CA SER A 38 -0.75 0.38 -0.02
C SER A 38 -0.87 1.75 0.68
N ILE A 39 0.14 2.60 0.56
CA ILE A 39 0.15 3.97 1.09
C ILE A 39 -0.86 4.83 0.33
N PHE A 40 -0.98 4.64 -0.98
CA PHE A 40 -1.96 5.30 -1.82
C PHE A 40 -3.40 4.94 -1.39
N LEU A 41 -3.70 3.66 -1.17
CA LEU A 41 -4.99 3.20 -0.65
C LEU A 41 -5.28 3.73 0.76
N ILE A 42 -4.27 3.84 1.63
CA ILE A 42 -4.44 4.37 2.98
C ILE A 42 -4.65 5.90 2.97
N ASN A 43 -3.88 6.65 2.18
CA ASN A 43 -3.94 8.13 2.15
C ASN A 43 -5.11 8.67 1.33
N SER A 44 -5.58 7.96 0.31
CA SER A 44 -6.66 8.42 -0.57
C SER A 44 -8.05 8.18 0.00
N GLY A 45 -8.15 7.83 1.29
CA GLY A 45 -9.39 7.37 1.90
C GLY A 45 -9.76 6.01 1.33
N GLY A 46 -9.11 4.94 1.79
CA GLY A 46 -9.40 3.57 1.35
C GLY A 46 -10.88 3.19 1.46
N ASP A 47 -11.63 3.85 2.35
CA ASP A 47 -13.09 3.75 2.44
C ASP A 47 -13.79 4.28 1.19
N ASP A 48 -13.38 5.43 0.63
CA ASP A 48 -13.97 6.05 -0.56
C ASP A 48 -13.72 5.18 -1.80
N ILE A 49 -12.48 4.67 -1.95
CA ILE A 49 -12.15 3.70 -3.02
C ILE A 49 -12.93 2.40 -2.80
N SER A 50 -13.03 1.89 -1.58
CA SER A 50 -13.80 0.66 -1.33
C SER A 50 -15.29 0.84 -1.64
N GLN A 51 -15.84 2.03 -1.37
CA GLN A 51 -17.25 2.32 -1.59
C GLN A 51 -17.54 2.43 -3.09
N ASP A 52 -16.72 3.15 -3.85
CA ASP A 52 -16.84 3.23 -5.31
C ASP A 52 -16.58 1.87 -5.97
N CYS A 53 -15.56 1.14 -5.50
CA CYS A 53 -15.27 -0.21 -6.00
C CYS A 53 -16.30 -1.27 -5.59
N SER A 54 -17.14 -1.01 -4.59
CA SER A 54 -18.21 -1.94 -4.17
C SER A 54 -19.36 -2.01 -5.18
N VAL A 55 -19.53 -0.97 -5.99
CA VAL A 55 -20.59 -0.85 -7.01
C VAL A 55 -20.06 -0.95 -8.45
N SER A 56 -18.75 -0.89 -8.63
CA SER A 56 -18.08 -1.00 -9.93
C SER A 56 -17.57 -2.42 -10.23
N THR A 57 -17.23 -2.66 -11.49
CA THR A 57 -16.54 -3.91 -11.86
C THR A 57 -15.09 -3.90 -11.36
N PHE A 58 -14.52 -5.08 -11.14
CA PHE A 58 -13.13 -5.21 -10.71
C PHE A 58 -12.15 -4.49 -11.64
N ALA A 59 -12.39 -4.52 -12.96
CA ALA A 59 -11.55 -3.85 -13.95
C ALA A 59 -11.60 -2.32 -13.83
N GLU A 60 -12.77 -1.74 -13.55
CA GLU A 60 -12.93 -0.30 -13.33
C GLU A 60 -12.27 0.14 -12.03
N CYS A 61 -12.37 -0.67 -10.97
CA CYS A 61 -11.71 -0.42 -9.70
C CYS A 61 -10.18 -0.40 -9.83
N VAL A 62 -9.61 -1.38 -10.55
CA VAL A 62 -8.16 -1.42 -10.84
C VAL A 62 -7.73 -0.20 -11.65
N SER A 63 -8.49 0.16 -12.69
CA SER A 63 -8.18 1.35 -13.51
C SER A 63 -8.25 2.66 -12.71
N LEU A 64 -9.17 2.77 -11.75
CA LEU A 64 -9.27 3.92 -10.86
C LEU A 64 -8.07 4.00 -9.91
N ALA A 65 -7.70 2.88 -9.30
CA ALA A 65 -6.53 2.80 -8.42
C ALA A 65 -5.23 3.17 -9.17
N ASP A 66 -5.03 2.65 -10.38
CA ASP A 66 -3.88 2.97 -11.23
C ASP A 66 -3.81 4.46 -11.58
N THR A 67 -4.96 5.06 -11.92
CA THR A 67 -5.06 6.49 -12.26
C THR A 67 -4.69 7.36 -11.08
N LEU A 68 -5.24 7.06 -9.90
CA LEU A 68 -5.01 7.86 -8.72
C LEU A 68 -3.57 7.67 -8.19
N GLN A 69 -3.00 6.47 -8.28
CA GLN A 69 -1.59 6.21 -7.97
C GLN A 69 -0.66 7.02 -8.89
N GLY A 70 -0.95 7.05 -10.20
CA GLY A 70 -0.19 7.86 -11.16
C GLY A 70 -0.21 9.35 -10.82
N ASN A 71 -1.39 9.89 -10.50
CA ASN A 71 -1.56 11.28 -10.12
C ASN A 71 -0.84 11.63 -8.80
N PHE A 72 -0.85 10.74 -7.81
CA PHE A 72 -0.16 10.96 -6.54
C PHE A 72 1.36 10.93 -6.72
N THR A 73 1.87 10.02 -7.55
CA THR A 73 3.30 9.92 -7.86
C THR A 73 3.80 11.20 -8.52
N GLN A 74 3.03 11.81 -9.43
CA GLN A 74 3.37 13.09 -10.06
C GLN A 74 3.38 14.29 -9.08
N GLN A 75 2.64 14.24 -7.98
CA GLN A 75 2.66 15.32 -6.97
C GLN A 75 3.91 15.30 -6.08
N LEU A 76 4.68 14.21 -6.13
CA LEU A 76 5.91 14.04 -5.35
C LEU A 76 7.18 14.41 -6.14
N GLU A 77 7.05 14.73 -7.44
CA GLU A 77 8.10 15.25 -8.33
C GLU A 77 8.10 16.79 -8.38
#